data_AF-A0A9W6SP81-F1
#
_entry.id   AF-A0A9W6SP81-F1
#
_cell.length_a   1.000
_cell.length_b   1.000
_cell.length_c   1.000
_cell.angle_alpha   90.00
_cell.angle_beta   90.00
_cell.angle_gamma   90.00
#
_symmetry.space_group_name_H-M   'P 1'
#
loop_
_entity.id
_entity.type
_entity.pdbx_description
1 polymer ?
#
loop_
_entity_poly.entity_id
_entity_poly.type
_entity_poly.pdbx_seq_one_letter_code
_entity_poly.pdbx_strand_id
1 'polypeptide(L)'
;MRPSRLLALPLLLAAGFLTACGGAAMPCSDNAITGLACEPPAGTGDPVAGQRVVAFEPEGSVAVPGTFSDAPVDPDVVRGWLAAKSGAGISEPRAPKPATPAEEGMAYVAVSRTTGCQKTDKAELRRQGDELISVFTGTGSVPGECVRAYTAYAQFAVPKASVTGVKKIDGQPVVDAAGPGKQIAFVPIAGLDETRFAPVFLRDDKAKSLREEFVAHGASESDVVVLDEPTPAGKERVAYLLDGCAEKKARLLVSPTVLQAELVRDTTIDCDGNVRFLVVFELDAKDVPQGAMPAVWGQR
;
A
#
# COMPACT_ATOMS: atom_id res chain seq x y z
N MET A 1 -54.81 -8.07 41.36
CA MET A 1 -54.98 -7.22 42.55
C MET A 1 -53.63 -6.58 42.88
N ARG A 2 -53.61 -5.26 43.04
CA ARG A 2 -52.50 -4.35 43.44
C ARG A 2 -52.02 -4.67 44.89
N PRO A 3 -50.82 -4.24 45.36
CA PRO A 3 -50.27 -2.85 45.35
C PRO A 3 -48.77 -2.76 44.92
N SER A 4 -48.22 -1.67 44.36
CA SER A 4 -48.14 -0.24 44.75
C SER A 4 -47.30 0.07 46.01
N ARG A 5 -46.02 0.42 45.82
CA ARG A 5 -45.15 1.31 46.64
C ARG A 5 -44.15 1.94 45.65
N LEU A 6 -44.06 3.24 45.32
CA LEU A 6 -44.07 4.54 46.01
C LEU A 6 -42.89 4.80 46.97
N LEU A 7 -42.11 5.83 46.58
CA LEU A 7 -41.22 6.73 47.34
C LEU A 7 -39.84 6.23 47.82
N ALA A 8 -38.75 6.84 47.33
CA ALA A 8 -38.19 8.06 47.94
C ALA A 8 -36.97 8.59 47.15
N LEU A 9 -37.01 9.88 46.83
CA LEU A 9 -35.88 10.71 46.39
C LEU A 9 -35.02 11.10 47.62
N PRO A 10 -33.71 11.29 47.45
CA PRO A 10 -33.03 12.37 48.14
C PRO A 10 -32.41 13.37 47.14
N LEU A 11 -32.87 14.61 47.25
CA LEU A 11 -32.07 15.81 46.95
C LEU A 11 -30.77 15.73 47.76
N LEU A 12 -29.63 16.15 47.18
CA LEU A 12 -28.82 17.27 47.71
C LEU A 12 -27.52 17.50 46.92
N LEU A 13 -27.29 18.81 46.70
CA LEU A 13 -26.02 19.53 46.66
C LEU A 13 -25.14 19.46 45.41
N ALA A 14 -25.33 20.50 44.60
CA ALA A 14 -24.31 21.12 43.79
C ALA A 14 -23.11 21.61 44.64
N ALA A 15 -21.91 21.34 44.16
CA ALA A 15 -20.72 22.13 44.43
C ALA A 15 -19.92 22.20 43.12
N GLY A 16 -19.76 23.43 42.63
CA GLY A 16 -19.10 23.72 41.36
C GLY A 16 -17.60 23.46 41.41
N PHE A 17 -17.08 23.00 40.27
CA PHE A 17 -15.69 23.24 39.90
C PHE A 17 -15.68 23.93 38.53
N LEU A 18 -15.33 25.22 38.58
CA LEU A 18 -14.79 25.96 37.47
C LEU A 18 -13.49 25.27 37.02
N THR A 19 -13.46 24.77 35.79
CA THR A 19 -12.19 24.46 35.12
C THR A 19 -12.22 25.06 33.72
N ALA A 20 -11.46 26.14 33.61
CA ALA A 20 -10.88 26.80 32.44
C ALA A 20 -11.29 26.30 31.04
N CYS A 21 -11.91 27.21 30.30
CA CYS A 21 -11.83 27.29 28.84
C CYS A 21 -10.36 27.28 28.38
N GLY A 22 -10.03 26.42 27.43
CA GLY A 22 -8.69 26.35 26.85
C GLY A 22 -8.59 25.30 25.75
N GLY A 23 -9.42 25.43 24.72
CA GLY A 23 -9.39 24.56 23.55
C GLY A 23 -10.33 25.10 22.49
N ALA A 24 -9.89 26.14 21.78
CA ALA A 24 -10.59 26.65 20.61
C ALA A 24 -10.56 25.58 19.51
N ALA A 25 -11.60 24.75 19.44
CA ALA A 25 -12.00 24.16 18.16
C ALA A 25 -12.61 25.29 17.34
N MET A 26 -11.83 25.84 16.40
CA MET A 26 -12.37 26.80 15.43
C MET A 26 -13.38 26.06 14.53
N PRO A 27 -14.60 26.61 14.34
CA PRO A 27 -15.53 26.08 13.36
C PRO A 27 -15.03 26.45 11.96
N CYS A 28 -14.73 25.46 11.12
CA CYS A 28 -14.71 25.66 9.67
C CYS A 28 -16.14 26.05 9.28
N SER A 29 -16.34 27.33 8.99
CA SER A 29 -17.61 27.88 8.52
C SER A 29 -18.01 27.22 7.20
N ASP A 30 -19.23 26.70 7.14
CA ASP A 30 -19.93 26.21 5.95
C ASP A 30 -20.19 27.34 4.94
N ASN A 31 -19.15 27.91 4.33
CA ASN A 31 -19.29 28.69 3.11
C ASN A 31 -18.77 27.86 1.92
N ALA A 32 -19.64 26.94 1.50
CA ALA A 32 -19.63 26.38 0.17
C ALA A 32 -19.82 27.52 -0.84
N ILE A 33 -18.75 27.93 -1.53
CA ILE A 33 -18.78 28.50 -2.90
C ILE A 33 -17.37 28.52 -3.55
N THR A 34 -16.25 28.34 -2.81
CA THR A 34 -14.90 28.33 -3.45
C THR A 34 -13.97 27.15 -3.17
N GLY A 35 -14.38 26.10 -2.45
CA GLY A 35 -13.63 24.82 -2.42
C GLY A 35 -12.15 24.89 -1.98
N LEU A 36 -11.71 25.99 -1.36
CA LEU A 36 -10.35 26.15 -0.87
C LEU A 36 -10.21 25.40 0.45
N ALA A 37 -9.60 24.23 0.38
CA ALA A 37 -9.22 23.45 1.57
C ALA A 37 -8.32 24.31 2.48
N CYS A 38 -8.64 24.37 3.77
CA CYS A 38 -7.83 25.04 4.77
C CYS A 38 -6.39 24.49 4.74
N GLU A 39 -5.43 25.41 4.74
CA GLU A 39 -4.01 25.10 4.88
C GLU A 39 -3.82 24.31 6.19
N PRO A 40 -3.29 23.08 6.14
CA PRO A 40 -3.17 22.30 7.35
C PRO A 40 -2.14 22.93 8.30
N PRO A 41 -2.37 22.87 9.63
CA PRO A 41 -1.40 23.37 10.60
C PRO A 41 -0.04 22.68 10.41
N ALA A 42 1.03 23.44 10.58
CA ALA A 42 2.39 22.90 10.63
C ALA A 42 2.44 21.78 11.68
N GLY A 43 2.85 20.57 11.27
CA GLY A 43 2.86 19.39 12.14
C GLY A 43 3.65 19.64 13.42
N THR A 44 3.05 19.36 14.57
CA THR A 44 3.67 19.52 15.90
C THR A 44 4.40 18.23 16.28
N GLY A 45 5.60 18.02 15.74
CA GLY A 45 6.43 16.86 16.05
C GLY A 45 7.92 17.17 15.84
N ASP A 46 8.78 16.32 16.39
CA ASP A 46 10.22 16.45 16.20
C ASP A 46 10.61 15.93 14.82
N PRO A 47 11.53 16.60 14.09
CA PRO A 47 12.06 16.06 12.84
C PRO A 47 12.63 14.66 13.05
N VAL A 48 12.29 13.71 12.18
CA VAL A 48 12.86 12.37 12.22
C VAL A 48 14.36 12.46 11.94
N ALA A 49 15.18 12.07 12.92
CA ALA A 49 16.64 12.09 12.78
C ALA A 49 17.10 11.13 11.68
N GLY A 50 18.05 11.58 10.86
CA GLY A 50 18.61 10.79 9.77
C GLY A 50 17.68 10.56 8.57
N GLN A 51 16.54 11.25 8.51
CA GLN A 51 15.67 11.17 7.33
C GLN A 51 16.34 11.77 6.09
N ARG A 52 16.02 11.21 4.92
CA ARG A 52 16.41 11.76 3.62
C ARG A 52 15.27 11.58 2.63
N VAL A 53 14.95 12.62 1.88
CA VAL A 53 14.00 12.53 0.76
C VAL A 53 14.67 11.77 -0.38
N VAL A 54 14.11 10.63 -0.78
CA VAL A 54 14.61 9.78 -1.87
C VAL A 54 13.78 9.89 -3.15
N ALA A 55 12.54 10.35 -3.02
CA ALA A 55 11.69 10.74 -4.14
C ALA A 55 10.79 11.89 -3.73
N PHE A 56 10.57 12.86 -4.63
CA PHE A 56 9.70 14.00 -4.39
C PHE A 56 9.00 14.42 -5.68
N GLU A 57 7.67 14.48 -5.64
CA GLU A 57 6.85 14.99 -6.73
C GLU A 57 5.98 16.15 -6.17
N PRO A 58 6.34 17.41 -6.44
CA PRO A 58 5.69 18.57 -5.83
C PRO A 58 4.26 18.81 -6.30
N GLU A 59 3.92 18.27 -7.47
CA GLU A 59 2.61 18.36 -8.13
C GLU A 59 2.11 16.95 -8.49
N GLY A 60 2.52 15.95 -7.71
CA GLY A 60 2.26 14.54 -7.94
C GLY A 60 0.82 14.25 -8.37
N SER A 61 0.69 13.41 -9.39
CA SER A 61 -0.61 12.82 -9.75
C SER A 61 -0.93 11.58 -8.90
N VAL A 62 0.01 11.22 -8.02
CA VAL A 62 0.05 9.96 -7.30
C VAL A 62 -0.46 10.17 -5.87
N ALA A 63 -1.71 9.81 -5.62
CA ALA A 63 -2.25 9.73 -4.26
C ALA A 63 -1.89 8.38 -3.63
N VAL A 64 -0.97 8.40 -2.67
CA VAL A 64 -0.54 7.26 -1.85
C VAL A 64 -0.88 7.54 -0.38
N PRO A 65 -1.57 6.62 0.31
CA PRO A 65 -1.77 6.72 1.75
C PRO A 65 -0.41 6.60 2.45
N GLY A 66 -0.33 7.04 3.70
CA GLY A 66 0.89 6.81 4.47
C GLY A 66 1.21 5.32 4.61
N THR A 67 2.40 4.94 4.16
CA THR A 67 2.89 3.56 4.19
C THR A 67 4.39 3.53 4.48
N PHE A 68 4.91 2.40 4.95
CA PHE A 68 6.35 2.19 4.98
C PHE A 68 6.75 0.73 4.73
N SER A 69 7.99 0.54 4.28
CA SER A 69 8.58 -0.77 3.97
C SER A 69 10.08 -0.80 4.28
N ASP A 70 10.64 -1.98 4.41
CA ASP A 70 12.09 -2.20 4.50
C ASP A 70 12.82 -2.01 3.15
N ALA A 71 12.07 -1.83 2.06
CA ALA A 71 12.57 -1.53 0.72
C ALA A 71 11.84 -0.31 0.14
N PRO A 72 12.41 0.37 -0.87
CA PRO A 72 11.75 1.49 -1.52
C PRO A 72 10.33 1.15 -1.94
N VAL A 73 9.40 2.03 -1.57
CA VAL A 73 7.97 1.83 -1.83
C VAL A 73 7.70 2.13 -3.29
N ASP A 74 7.03 1.22 -3.98
CA ASP A 74 6.49 1.51 -5.30
C ASP A 74 5.08 2.12 -5.14
N PRO A 75 4.90 3.41 -5.45
CA PRO A 75 3.62 4.06 -5.28
C PRO A 75 2.50 3.48 -6.15
N ASP A 76 2.83 2.83 -7.28
CA ASP A 76 1.84 2.24 -8.16
C ASP A 76 1.27 0.93 -7.60
N VAL A 77 2.06 0.15 -6.84
CA VAL A 77 1.57 -1.02 -6.09
C VAL A 77 0.51 -0.59 -5.08
N VAL A 78 0.82 0.44 -4.29
CA VAL A 78 -0.06 0.93 -3.22
C VAL A 78 -1.34 1.56 -3.81
N ARG A 79 -1.20 2.33 -4.90
CA ARG A 79 -2.35 2.90 -5.63
C ARG A 79 -3.24 1.84 -6.22
N GLY A 80 -2.65 0.82 -6.85
CA GLY A 80 -3.35 -0.32 -7.42
C GLY A 80 -4.35 -0.88 -6.41
N TRP A 81 -3.79 -1.30 -5.28
CA TRP A 81 -4.54 -1.87 -4.17
C TRP A 81 -5.65 -0.95 -3.66
N LEU A 82 -5.37 0.32 -3.40
CA LEU A 82 -6.40 1.25 -2.91
C LEU A 82 -7.54 1.49 -3.90
N ALA A 83 -7.20 1.59 -5.19
CA ALA A 83 -8.19 1.72 -6.25
C ALA A 83 -9.09 0.49 -6.31
N ALA A 84 -8.50 -0.70 -6.16
CA ALA A 84 -9.22 -1.96 -6.06
C ALA A 84 -10.21 -1.98 -4.89
N LYS A 85 -9.79 -1.49 -3.71
CA LYS A 85 -10.64 -1.39 -2.51
C LYS A 85 -11.77 -0.37 -2.64
N SER A 86 -11.53 0.74 -3.34
CA SER A 86 -12.51 1.83 -3.51
C SER A 86 -13.41 1.67 -4.73
N GLY A 87 -13.11 0.72 -5.61
CA GLY A 87 -13.77 0.60 -6.93
C GLY A 87 -13.44 1.75 -7.88
N ALA A 88 -12.47 2.61 -7.53
CA ALA A 88 -12.05 3.71 -8.39
C ALA A 88 -11.29 3.16 -9.60
N GLY A 89 -11.70 3.57 -10.80
CA GLY A 89 -10.95 3.24 -12.01
C GLY A 89 -9.57 3.90 -11.96
N ILE A 90 -8.52 3.10 -11.98
CA ILE A 90 -7.16 3.56 -12.26
C ILE A 90 -6.91 3.40 -13.75
N SER A 91 -6.48 4.48 -14.40
CA SER A 91 -5.82 4.43 -15.71
C SER A 91 -4.67 3.43 -15.62
N GLU A 92 -4.56 2.56 -16.63
CA GLU A 92 -3.71 1.37 -16.72
C GLU A 92 -2.43 1.41 -15.86
N PRO A 93 -2.04 0.27 -15.24
CA PRO A 93 -0.81 0.24 -14.47
C PRO A 93 0.36 0.68 -15.36
N ARG A 94 1.28 1.47 -14.81
CA ARG A 94 2.42 2.01 -15.56
C ARG A 94 3.49 0.92 -15.68
N ALA A 95 4.35 1.03 -16.70
CA ALA A 95 5.51 0.15 -16.81
C ALA A 95 6.32 0.16 -15.49
N PRO A 96 6.71 -1.02 -14.97
CA PRO A 96 7.45 -1.12 -13.72
C PRO A 96 8.73 -0.30 -13.80
N LYS A 97 8.95 0.55 -12.80
CA LYS A 97 10.21 1.25 -12.64
C LYS A 97 11.24 0.29 -12.01
N PRO A 98 12.52 0.36 -12.38
CA PRO A 98 13.57 -0.35 -11.67
C PRO A 98 13.47 -0.06 -10.17
N ALA A 99 13.54 -1.10 -9.34
CA ALA A 99 13.55 -0.90 -7.90
C ALA A 99 14.83 -0.14 -7.53
N THR A 100 14.69 0.94 -6.77
CA THR A 100 15.85 1.50 -6.08
C THR A 100 16.34 0.44 -5.09
N PRO A 101 17.65 0.15 -5.02
CA PRO A 101 18.16 -0.81 -4.04
C PRO A 101 17.84 -0.36 -2.61
N ALA A 102 17.46 -1.30 -1.75
CA ALA A 102 17.24 -1.03 -0.34
C ALA A 102 18.58 -0.82 0.39
N GLU A 103 18.65 0.24 1.19
CA GLU A 103 19.79 0.53 2.06
C GLU A 103 19.69 -0.25 3.37
N GLU A 104 20.78 -0.87 3.79
CA GLU A 104 20.83 -1.60 5.06
C GLU A 104 20.53 -0.66 6.24
N GLY A 105 19.71 -1.13 7.19
CA GLY A 105 19.32 -0.34 8.36
C GLY A 105 18.28 0.76 8.11
N MET A 106 17.83 0.93 6.86
CA MET A 106 16.82 1.92 6.49
C MET A 106 15.44 1.30 6.29
N ALA A 107 14.42 2.12 6.49
CA ALA A 107 13.04 1.91 6.09
C ALA A 107 12.61 3.08 5.19
N TYR A 108 11.62 2.85 4.35
CA TYR A 108 11.15 3.79 3.34
C TYR A 108 9.70 4.15 3.63
N VAL A 109 9.45 5.41 3.99
CA VAL A 109 8.11 5.95 4.27
C VAL A 109 7.64 6.67 3.02
N ALA A 110 6.49 6.29 2.47
CA ALA A 110 5.87 6.97 1.34
C ALA A 110 4.53 7.57 1.75
N VAL A 111 4.29 8.80 1.31
CA VAL A 111 3.08 9.55 1.67
C VAL A 111 2.77 10.59 0.61
N SER A 112 1.48 10.83 0.41
CA SER A 112 1.00 11.95 -0.38
C SER A 112 0.03 12.81 0.42
N ARG A 113 0.00 14.10 0.11
CA ARG A 113 -0.89 15.06 0.77
C ARG A 113 -1.37 16.10 -0.22
N THR A 114 -2.66 16.42 -0.16
CA THR A 114 -3.20 17.58 -0.88
C THR A 114 -2.69 18.86 -0.21
N THR A 115 -1.96 19.69 -0.96
CA THR A 115 -1.35 20.94 -0.49
C THR A 115 -2.15 22.17 -0.94
N GLY A 116 -3.41 21.96 -1.32
CA GLY A 116 -4.26 22.99 -1.88
C GLY A 116 -3.63 23.59 -3.14
N CYS A 117 -3.53 24.91 -3.21
CA CYS A 117 -2.99 25.63 -4.36
C CYS A 117 -1.52 26.01 -4.22
N GLN A 118 -0.89 25.58 -3.13
CA GLN A 118 0.51 25.83 -2.86
C GLN A 118 1.36 24.76 -3.52
N LYS A 119 2.26 25.21 -4.39
CA LYS A 119 3.32 24.35 -4.90
C LYS A 119 4.35 24.16 -3.80
N THR A 120 4.75 22.91 -3.59
CA THR A 120 5.73 22.57 -2.55
C THR A 120 7.10 22.33 -3.19
N ASP A 121 8.17 22.66 -2.46
CA ASP A 121 9.55 22.45 -2.90
C ASP A 121 10.36 21.63 -1.91
N LYS A 122 9.79 21.36 -0.73
CA LYS A 122 10.41 20.62 0.36
C LYS A 122 9.41 19.70 1.01
N ALA A 123 9.92 18.57 1.48
CA ALA A 123 9.19 17.61 2.29
C ALA A 123 10.04 17.24 3.51
N GLU A 124 9.41 17.18 4.68
CA GLU A 124 9.99 16.76 5.96
C GLU A 124 9.04 15.79 6.65
N LEU A 125 9.61 14.78 7.30
CA LEU A 125 8.89 13.84 8.14
C LEU A 125 9.18 14.16 9.61
N ARG A 126 8.11 14.28 10.39
CA ARG A 126 8.16 14.52 11.83
C ARG A 126 7.58 13.34 12.58
N ARG A 127 7.95 13.17 13.84
CA ARG A 127 7.38 12.16 14.73
C ARG A 127 6.68 12.79 15.91
N GLN A 128 5.49 12.28 16.21
CA GLN A 128 4.70 12.61 17.40
C GLN A 128 4.14 11.31 17.99
N GLY A 129 4.82 10.75 18.99
CA GLY A 129 4.41 9.48 19.62
C GLY A 129 4.46 8.29 18.65
N ASP A 130 3.30 7.68 18.37
CA ASP A 130 3.13 6.58 17.41
C ASP A 130 2.70 7.05 16.01
N GLU A 131 2.80 8.35 15.74
CA GLU A 131 2.44 8.97 14.47
C GLU A 131 3.65 9.61 13.78
N LEU A 132 3.72 9.44 12.46
CA LEU A 132 4.58 10.23 11.59
C LEU A 132 3.74 11.29 10.87
N ILE A 133 4.26 12.51 10.79
CA ILE A 133 3.57 13.64 10.18
C ILE A 133 4.41 14.12 9.01
N SER A 134 3.83 14.14 7.82
CA SER A 134 4.46 14.72 6.64
C SER A 134 4.19 16.22 6.58
N VAL A 135 5.27 16.98 6.42
CA VAL A 135 5.25 18.43 6.29
C VAL A 135 5.79 18.78 4.92
N PHE A 136 4.88 19.23 4.06
CA PHE A 136 5.24 19.76 2.75
C PHE A 136 5.28 21.28 2.85
N THR A 137 6.43 21.87 2.52
CA THR A 137 6.61 23.33 2.52
C THR A 137 6.97 23.80 1.12
N GLY A 138 6.62 25.05 0.83
CA GLY A 138 6.82 25.64 -0.48
C GLY A 138 6.87 27.14 -0.42
N THR A 139 7.64 27.73 -1.32
CA THR A 139 7.96 29.17 -1.31
C THR A 139 7.02 30.04 -2.15
N GLY A 140 5.99 29.49 -2.81
CA GLY A 140 5.16 30.28 -3.71
C GLY A 140 3.72 29.79 -3.90
N SER A 141 2.78 30.74 -3.83
CA SER A 141 1.50 30.66 -4.54
C SER A 141 1.76 30.76 -6.04
N VAL A 142 1.21 29.84 -6.83
CA VAL A 142 1.34 29.91 -8.29
C VAL A 142 0.61 31.15 -8.80
N PRO A 143 1.21 32.01 -9.64
CA PRO A 143 0.50 33.14 -10.23
C PRO A 143 -0.62 32.62 -11.15
N GLY A 144 -1.88 32.90 -10.80
CA GLY A 144 -3.06 32.48 -11.57
C GLY A 144 -4.16 31.86 -10.71
N GLU A 145 -5.31 31.59 -11.32
CA GLU A 145 -6.40 30.87 -10.66
C GLU A 145 -6.01 29.40 -10.45
N CYS A 146 -6.18 28.92 -9.23
CA CYS A 146 -5.95 27.52 -8.89
C CYS A 146 -7.08 26.65 -9.46
N VAL A 147 -6.87 26.12 -10.66
CA VAL A 147 -7.86 25.28 -11.34
C VAL A 147 -7.99 23.87 -10.74
N ARG A 148 -6.96 23.41 -10.02
CA ARG A 148 -6.96 22.12 -9.30
C ARG A 148 -5.99 22.17 -8.12
N ALA A 149 -6.36 21.54 -7.00
CA ALA A 149 -5.45 21.34 -5.89
C ALA A 149 -4.28 20.42 -6.28
N TYR A 150 -3.07 20.76 -5.83
CA TYR A 150 -1.89 19.93 -5.92
C TYR A 150 -1.93 18.81 -4.88
N THR A 151 -1.39 17.66 -5.25
CA THR A 151 -1.13 16.55 -4.32
C THR A 151 0.36 16.27 -4.36
N ALA A 152 1.07 16.70 -3.32
CA ALA A 152 2.50 16.43 -3.23
C ALA A 152 2.73 14.98 -2.80
N TYR A 153 3.76 14.35 -3.34
CA TYR A 153 4.23 13.03 -2.94
C TYR A 153 5.68 13.11 -2.47
N ALA A 154 5.99 12.42 -1.39
CA ALA A 154 7.35 12.23 -0.93
C ALA A 154 7.59 10.78 -0.49
N GLN A 155 8.80 10.31 -0.74
CA GLN A 155 9.35 9.12 -0.13
C GLN A 155 10.58 9.48 0.68
N PHE A 156 10.63 9.01 1.92
CA PHE A 156 11.72 9.25 2.86
C PHE A 156 12.43 7.94 3.15
N ALA A 157 13.75 7.89 3.05
CA ALA A 157 14.56 6.89 3.72
C ALA A 157 14.81 7.36 5.16
N VAL A 158 14.50 6.50 6.14
CA VAL A 158 14.67 6.78 7.56
C VAL A 158 15.30 5.56 8.25
N PRO A 159 16.03 5.72 9.37
CA PRO A 159 16.48 4.57 10.15
C PRO A 159 15.31 3.67 10.57
N LYS A 160 15.46 2.33 10.54
CA LYS A 160 14.39 1.40 10.93
C LYS A 160 13.84 1.64 12.35
N ALA A 161 14.70 2.08 13.26
CA ALA A 161 14.29 2.46 14.61
C ALA A 161 13.23 3.59 14.60
N SER A 162 13.29 4.51 13.63
CA SER A 162 12.38 5.64 13.48
C SER A 162 10.97 5.27 13.06
N VAL A 163 10.73 4.07 12.53
CA VAL A 163 9.39 3.55 12.20
C VAL A 163 8.87 2.53 13.23
N THR A 164 9.69 2.16 14.21
CA THR A 164 9.28 1.23 15.26
C THR A 164 8.13 1.82 16.08
N GLY A 165 7.06 1.04 16.25
CA GLY A 165 5.87 1.43 17.01
C GLY A 165 4.98 2.47 16.32
N VAL A 166 5.26 2.85 15.07
CA VAL A 166 4.40 3.75 14.30
C VAL A 166 3.13 3.03 13.90
N LYS A 167 1.98 3.64 14.17
CA LYS A 167 0.64 3.14 13.82
C LYS A 167 -0.08 4.04 12.82
N LYS A 168 0.31 5.31 12.74
CA LYS A 168 -0.32 6.29 11.88
C LYS A 168 0.68 7.11 11.09
N ILE A 169 0.25 7.56 9.92
CA ILE A 169 0.92 8.58 9.13
C ILE A 169 -0.15 9.59 8.71
N ASP A 170 0.06 10.87 9.01
CA ASP A 170 -0.89 11.97 8.75
C ASP A 170 -2.31 11.68 9.24
N GLY A 171 -2.42 11.22 10.49
CA GLY A 171 -3.67 10.89 11.15
C GLY A 171 -4.35 9.60 10.67
N GLN A 172 -3.87 8.99 9.59
CA GLN A 172 -4.43 7.77 9.01
C GLN A 172 -3.66 6.53 9.44
N PRO A 173 -4.31 5.36 9.60
CA PRO A 173 -3.61 4.11 9.82
C PRO A 173 -2.61 3.82 8.71
N VAL A 174 -1.43 3.30 9.07
CA VAL A 174 -0.42 2.86 8.11
C VAL A 174 -1.01 1.76 7.22
N VAL A 175 -0.83 1.89 5.90
CA VAL A 175 -1.19 0.88 4.92
C VAL A 175 0.05 0.04 4.58
N ASP A 176 -0.14 -1.26 4.28
CA ASP A 176 0.95 -2.13 3.82
C ASP A 176 1.45 -1.70 2.43
N ALA A 177 2.75 -1.45 2.30
CA ALA A 177 3.40 -1.04 1.07
C ALA A 177 3.41 -2.15 0.00
N ALA A 178 3.38 -3.42 0.42
CA ALA A 178 3.36 -4.57 -0.48
C ALA A 178 1.96 -4.88 -1.04
N GLY A 179 0.93 -4.21 -0.53
CA GLY A 179 -0.47 -4.54 -0.82
C GLY A 179 -0.95 -5.79 -0.07
N PRO A 180 -2.15 -6.31 -0.39
CA PRO A 180 -2.77 -7.41 0.35
C PRO A 180 -2.18 -8.79 0.01
N GLY A 181 -1.36 -8.87 -1.06
CA GLY A 181 -0.83 -10.11 -1.58
C GLY A 181 0.45 -10.52 -0.89
N LYS A 182 0.39 -11.60 -0.10
CA LYS A 182 1.58 -12.22 0.48
C LYS A 182 2.15 -13.26 -0.47
N GLN A 183 3.40 -13.10 -0.89
CA GLN A 183 4.11 -14.17 -1.59
C GLN A 183 4.34 -15.34 -0.62
N ILE A 184 3.74 -16.49 -0.90
CA ILE A 184 3.91 -17.72 -0.10
C ILE A 184 4.85 -18.72 -0.79
N ALA A 185 5.05 -18.59 -2.10
CA ALA A 185 5.96 -19.43 -2.86
C ALA A 185 6.71 -18.61 -3.93
N PHE A 186 7.97 -18.95 -4.13
CA PHE A 186 8.81 -18.49 -5.24
C PHE A 186 9.81 -19.61 -5.55
N VAL A 187 9.45 -20.46 -6.51
CA VAL A 187 10.18 -21.70 -6.79
C VAL A 187 10.72 -21.65 -8.21
N PRO A 188 12.04 -21.72 -8.43
CA PRO A 188 12.57 -21.91 -9.76
C PRO A 188 12.16 -23.30 -10.27
N ILE A 189 11.54 -23.35 -11.44
CA ILE A 189 11.12 -24.59 -12.09
C ILE A 189 12.18 -24.94 -13.15
N ALA A 190 13.02 -25.93 -12.85
CA ALA A 190 13.97 -26.46 -13.82
C ALA A 190 13.27 -27.42 -14.78
N GLY A 191 13.76 -27.49 -16.03
CA GLY A 191 13.34 -28.52 -16.99
C GLY A 191 11.98 -28.31 -17.65
N LEU A 192 11.27 -27.23 -17.33
CA LEU A 192 10.04 -26.86 -18.03
C LEU A 192 10.36 -26.52 -19.49
N ASP A 193 9.62 -27.10 -20.43
CA ASP A 193 9.70 -26.74 -21.86
C ASP A 193 9.20 -25.29 -22.10
N GLU A 194 9.05 -24.84 -23.35
CA GLU A 194 8.63 -23.47 -23.66
C GLU A 194 7.13 -23.18 -23.37
N THR A 195 6.37 -24.14 -22.84
CA THR A 195 4.91 -24.03 -22.61
C THR A 195 4.56 -22.86 -21.71
N ARG A 196 3.51 -22.11 -22.09
CA ARG A 196 3.01 -20.99 -21.29
C ARG A 196 1.84 -21.45 -20.45
N PHE A 197 1.84 -21.04 -19.19
CA PHE A 197 0.79 -21.36 -18.24
C PHE A 197 0.02 -20.07 -17.92
N ALA A 198 -1.29 -20.10 -18.12
CA ALA A 198 -2.13 -18.98 -17.73
C ALA A 198 -2.16 -18.86 -16.19
N PRO A 199 -2.03 -17.65 -15.63
CA PRO A 199 -2.23 -17.46 -14.21
C PRO A 199 -3.61 -17.92 -13.76
N VAL A 200 -3.69 -18.52 -12.58
CA VAL A 200 -4.94 -19.17 -12.13
C VAL A 200 -5.14 -19.03 -10.63
N PHE A 201 -6.40 -18.88 -10.22
CA PHE A 201 -6.79 -19.06 -8.82
C PHE A 201 -6.67 -20.53 -8.42
N LEU A 202 -5.95 -20.82 -7.35
CA LEU A 202 -5.76 -22.16 -6.81
C LEU A 202 -6.99 -22.58 -5.99
N ARG A 203 -8.01 -23.01 -6.73
CA ARG A 203 -9.14 -23.78 -6.21
C ARG A 203 -8.82 -25.27 -6.36
N ASP A 204 -9.40 -26.12 -5.52
CA ASP A 204 -9.04 -27.54 -5.42
C ASP A 204 -9.02 -28.28 -6.78
N ASP A 205 -9.97 -27.96 -7.67
CA ASP A 205 -10.05 -28.53 -9.02
C ASP A 205 -8.93 -28.03 -9.96
N LYS A 206 -8.50 -26.78 -9.80
CA LYS A 206 -7.48 -26.14 -10.62
C LYS A 206 -6.06 -26.46 -10.16
N ALA A 207 -5.84 -26.54 -8.86
CA ALA A 207 -4.54 -26.84 -8.27
C ALA A 207 -3.98 -28.17 -8.79
N LYS A 208 -4.80 -29.22 -8.73
CA LYS A 208 -4.42 -30.56 -9.20
C LYS A 208 -4.12 -30.59 -10.69
N SER A 209 -5.01 -30.04 -11.52
CA SER A 209 -4.81 -30.01 -12.97
C SER A 209 -3.57 -29.22 -13.36
N LEU A 210 -3.31 -28.08 -12.71
CA LEU A 210 -2.13 -27.27 -12.96
C LEU A 210 -0.85 -28.04 -12.62
N ARG A 211 -0.81 -28.73 -11.47
CA ARG A 211 0.32 -29.57 -11.08
C ARG A 211 0.60 -30.67 -12.11
N GLU A 212 -0.43 -31.40 -12.51
CA GLU A 212 -0.32 -32.46 -13.53
C GLU A 212 0.24 -31.91 -14.85
N GLU A 213 -0.20 -30.71 -15.24
CA GLU A 213 0.29 -30.01 -16.44
C GLU A 213 1.77 -29.63 -16.31
N PHE A 214 2.19 -29.02 -15.19
CA PHE A 214 3.60 -28.69 -14.96
C PHE A 214 4.51 -29.92 -15.03
N VAL A 215 4.12 -31.03 -14.38
CA VAL A 215 4.89 -32.28 -14.39
C VAL A 215 4.95 -32.88 -15.79
N ALA A 216 3.85 -32.84 -16.54
CA ALA A 216 3.82 -33.30 -17.94
C ALA A 216 4.76 -32.51 -18.86
N HIS A 217 5.02 -31.24 -18.52
CA HIS A 217 5.92 -30.34 -19.25
C HIS A 217 7.35 -30.27 -18.68
N GLY A 218 7.71 -31.18 -17.77
CA GLY A 218 9.09 -31.39 -17.32
C GLY A 218 9.45 -30.80 -15.95
N ALA A 219 8.50 -30.19 -15.22
CA ALA A 219 8.73 -29.78 -13.83
C ALA A 219 8.93 -31.02 -12.92
N SER A 220 9.81 -30.89 -11.92
CA SER A 220 9.89 -31.86 -10.83
C SER A 220 8.65 -31.76 -9.94
N GLU A 221 8.13 -32.89 -9.45
CA GLU A 221 7.02 -32.90 -8.49
C GLU A 221 7.34 -32.10 -7.21
N SER A 222 8.61 -32.08 -6.80
CA SER A 222 9.08 -31.30 -5.64
C SER A 222 8.89 -29.79 -5.81
N ASP A 223 8.96 -29.30 -7.05
CA ASP A 223 8.99 -27.87 -7.34
C ASP A 223 7.57 -27.30 -7.38
N VAL A 224 6.57 -28.16 -7.56
CA VAL A 224 5.16 -27.80 -7.69
C VAL A 224 4.29 -28.28 -6.53
N VAL A 225 4.88 -28.89 -5.50
CA VAL A 225 4.16 -29.39 -4.31
C VAL A 225 3.37 -28.28 -3.59
N VAL A 226 3.79 -27.03 -3.72
CA VAL A 226 3.08 -25.88 -3.14
C VAL A 226 1.68 -25.68 -3.72
N LEU A 227 1.41 -26.21 -4.91
CA LEU A 227 0.08 -26.21 -5.51
C LEU A 227 -0.90 -27.13 -4.77
N ASP A 228 -0.40 -28.17 -4.10
CA ASP A 228 -1.23 -29.14 -3.36
C ASP A 228 -1.67 -28.63 -1.98
N GLU A 229 -1.11 -27.50 -1.53
CA GLU A 229 -1.47 -26.92 -0.25
C GLU A 229 -2.87 -26.32 -0.29
N PRO A 230 -3.80 -26.75 0.60
CA PRO A 230 -5.16 -26.25 0.59
C PRO A 230 -5.20 -24.74 0.89
N THR A 231 -6.02 -24.03 0.14
CA THR A 231 -6.26 -22.60 0.38
C THR A 231 -6.97 -22.42 1.74
N PRO A 232 -6.41 -21.66 2.69
CA PRO A 232 -7.05 -21.46 3.99
C PRO A 232 -8.43 -20.79 3.86
N ALA A 233 -9.33 -21.09 4.79
CA ALA A 233 -10.66 -20.49 4.80
C ALA A 233 -10.58 -18.95 4.86
N GLY A 234 -11.32 -18.27 3.97
CA GLY A 234 -11.31 -16.82 3.86
C GLY A 234 -10.09 -16.23 3.14
N LYS A 235 -9.22 -17.07 2.57
CA LYS A 235 -8.12 -16.67 1.70
C LYS A 235 -8.39 -17.07 0.25
N GLU A 236 -7.67 -16.41 -0.65
CA GLU A 236 -7.56 -16.79 -2.06
C GLU A 236 -6.08 -16.93 -2.40
N ARG A 237 -5.73 -17.96 -3.16
CA ARG A 237 -4.38 -18.19 -3.66
C ARG A 237 -4.35 -18.07 -5.18
N VAL A 238 -3.31 -17.44 -5.71
CA VAL A 238 -3.13 -17.25 -7.15
C VAL A 238 -1.74 -17.67 -7.56
N ALA A 239 -1.65 -18.56 -8.55
CA ALA A 239 -0.39 -19.03 -9.10
C ALA A 239 -0.06 -18.32 -10.41
N TYR A 240 1.23 -18.03 -10.59
CA TYR A 240 1.81 -17.41 -11.76
C TYR A 240 3.06 -18.18 -12.16
N LEU A 241 3.28 -18.31 -13.46
CA LEU A 241 4.58 -18.68 -14.02
C LEU A 241 5.22 -17.42 -14.59
N LEU A 242 6.35 -17.01 -14.02
CA LEU A 242 7.06 -15.80 -14.43
C LEU A 242 8.42 -16.16 -15.05
N ASP A 243 8.72 -15.57 -16.20
CA ASP A 243 10.04 -15.67 -16.82
C ASP A 243 10.96 -14.59 -16.23
N GLY A 244 12.15 -15.00 -15.80
CA GLY A 244 13.17 -14.13 -15.22
C GLY A 244 14.55 -14.76 -15.28
N CYS A 245 15.38 -14.45 -14.30
CA CYS A 245 16.76 -14.89 -14.22
C CYS A 245 17.18 -15.28 -12.80
N ALA A 246 17.59 -14.29 -11.99
CA ALA A 246 18.20 -14.46 -10.67
C ALA A 246 17.41 -13.74 -9.57
N GLU A 247 16.20 -13.28 -9.90
CA GLU A 247 15.28 -12.67 -8.97
C GLU A 247 14.92 -13.64 -7.86
N LYS A 248 14.65 -13.08 -6.68
CA LYS A 248 14.32 -13.85 -5.48
C LYS A 248 12.91 -13.56 -4.98
N LYS A 249 12.25 -12.61 -5.62
CA LYS A 249 10.99 -12.03 -5.20
C LYS A 249 10.16 -11.64 -6.40
N ALA A 250 8.87 -11.75 -6.23
CA ALA A 250 7.85 -11.19 -7.07
C ALA A 250 6.94 -10.31 -6.20
N ARG A 251 6.14 -9.49 -6.86
CA ARG A 251 5.09 -8.71 -6.22
C ARG A 251 3.79 -8.84 -6.99
N LEU A 252 2.69 -8.60 -6.28
CA LEU A 252 1.35 -8.66 -6.82
C LEU A 252 0.74 -7.26 -6.87
N LEU A 253 0.45 -6.80 -8.08
CA LEU A 253 -0.32 -5.60 -8.36
C LEU A 253 -1.80 -5.98 -8.38
N VAL A 254 -2.58 -5.42 -7.46
CA VAL A 254 -4.03 -5.62 -7.40
C VAL A 254 -4.70 -4.41 -8.06
N SER A 255 -5.64 -4.64 -8.96
CA SER A 255 -6.45 -3.58 -9.59
C SER A 255 -7.91 -4.03 -9.65
N PRO A 256 -8.88 -3.13 -9.90
CA PRO A 256 -10.30 -3.49 -9.91
C PRO A 256 -10.67 -4.67 -10.83
N THR A 257 -9.92 -4.90 -11.92
CA THR A 257 -10.23 -5.91 -12.94
C THR A 257 -9.15 -6.96 -13.12
N VAL A 258 -7.94 -6.76 -12.60
CA VAL A 258 -6.79 -7.65 -12.83
C VAL A 258 -5.95 -7.83 -11.58
N LEU A 259 -5.50 -9.06 -11.33
CA LEU A 259 -4.45 -9.42 -10.37
C LEU A 259 -3.17 -9.75 -11.14
N GLN A 260 -2.16 -8.90 -11.04
CA GLN A 260 -1.00 -8.96 -11.91
C GLN A 260 0.29 -9.19 -11.16
N ALA A 261 1.00 -10.28 -11.48
CA ALA A 261 2.29 -10.57 -10.86
C ALA A 261 3.45 -10.11 -11.75
N GLU A 262 4.52 -9.67 -11.10
CA GLU A 262 5.78 -9.34 -11.75
C GLU A 262 6.98 -9.61 -10.84
N LEU A 263 8.14 -9.86 -11.46
CA LEU A 263 9.40 -10.05 -10.74
C LEU A 263 9.96 -8.72 -10.23
N VAL A 264 10.49 -8.74 -9.00
CA VAL A 264 11.20 -7.61 -8.42
C VAL A 264 12.67 -7.70 -8.86
N ARG A 265 13.09 -6.76 -9.70
CA ARG A 265 14.47 -6.69 -10.20
C ARG A 265 15.33 -5.90 -9.23
N ASP A 266 16.22 -6.59 -8.52
CA ASP A 266 17.15 -5.97 -7.57
C ASP A 266 18.35 -5.29 -8.26
N THR A 267 18.66 -5.68 -9.51
CA THR A 267 19.81 -5.18 -10.30
C THR A 267 19.58 -5.40 -11.80
N THR A 268 20.26 -4.64 -12.66
CA THR A 268 20.44 -4.95 -14.09
C THR A 268 21.42 -6.11 -14.24
N ILE A 269 20.98 -7.34 -13.94
CA ILE A 269 21.75 -8.55 -14.25
C ILE A 269 21.49 -8.89 -15.71
N ASP A 270 22.54 -8.94 -16.51
CA ASP A 270 22.51 -9.63 -17.80
C ASP A 270 22.50 -11.14 -17.52
N CYS A 271 21.54 -11.83 -18.13
CA CYS A 271 21.31 -13.24 -17.89
C CYS A 271 21.76 -14.06 -19.09
N ASP A 272 22.54 -15.11 -18.85
CA ASP A 272 22.89 -16.10 -19.87
C ASP A 272 21.76 -17.12 -20.15
N GLY A 273 20.57 -16.94 -19.55
CA GLY A 273 19.39 -17.76 -19.80
C GLY A 273 18.16 -17.34 -19.00
N ASN A 274 16.98 -17.69 -19.52
CA ASN A 274 15.69 -17.48 -18.85
C ASN A 274 15.46 -18.61 -17.84
N VAL A 275 15.20 -18.25 -16.59
CA VAL A 275 14.70 -19.13 -15.53
C VAL A 275 13.20 -18.88 -15.37
N ARG A 276 12.43 -19.95 -15.19
CA ARG A 276 10.99 -19.86 -14.93
C ARG A 276 10.72 -20.03 -13.45
N PHE A 277 9.87 -19.17 -12.90
CA PHE A 277 9.52 -19.18 -11.49
C PHE A 277 8.03 -19.45 -11.31
N LEU A 278 7.70 -20.50 -10.57
CA LEU A 278 6.36 -20.65 -10.01
C LEU A 278 6.25 -19.72 -8.80
N VAL A 279 5.34 -18.78 -8.88
CA VAL A 279 5.07 -17.81 -7.82
C VAL A 279 3.63 -17.98 -7.36
N VAL A 280 3.44 -18.12 -6.05
CA VAL A 280 2.10 -18.19 -5.45
C VAL A 280 1.92 -17.05 -4.47
N PHE A 281 0.85 -16.28 -4.67
CA PHE A 281 0.40 -15.24 -3.75
C PHE A 281 -0.84 -15.69 -3.00
N GLU A 282 -0.93 -15.31 -1.72
CA GLU A 282 -2.11 -15.47 -0.87
C GLU A 282 -2.67 -14.11 -0.49
N LEU A 283 -3.99 -13.96 -0.57
CA LEU A 283 -4.74 -12.74 -0.30
C LEU A 283 -5.90 -13.06 0.64
N ASP A 284 -6.37 -12.10 1.44
CA ASP A 284 -7.70 -12.21 2.01
C ASP A 284 -8.75 -12.22 0.88
N ALA A 285 -9.74 -13.12 0.93
CA ALA A 285 -10.76 -13.22 -0.11
C ALA A 285 -11.56 -11.91 -0.29
N LYS A 286 -11.76 -11.15 0.80
CA LYS A 286 -12.39 -9.81 0.78
C LYS A 286 -11.55 -8.74 0.07
N ASP A 287 -10.25 -8.98 -0.12
CA ASP A 287 -9.31 -8.06 -0.75
C ASP A 287 -9.14 -8.35 -2.25
N VAL A 288 -9.76 -9.44 -2.75
CA VAL A 288 -9.86 -9.75 -4.19
C VAL A 288 -11.04 -8.98 -4.79
N PRO A 289 -10.81 -8.04 -5.73
CA PRO A 289 -11.90 -7.29 -6.34
C PRO A 289 -12.83 -8.19 -7.13
N GLN A 290 -14.12 -7.88 -7.10
CA GLN A 290 -15.13 -8.68 -7.79
C GLN A 290 -14.90 -8.67 -9.30
N GLY A 291 -14.69 -9.87 -9.88
CA GLY A 291 -14.44 -10.04 -11.30
C GLY A 291 -12.97 -9.82 -11.72
N ALA A 292 -12.06 -9.57 -10.77
CA ALA A 292 -10.64 -9.48 -11.09
C ALA A 292 -10.08 -10.81 -11.57
N MET A 293 -9.37 -10.80 -12.70
CA MET A 293 -8.76 -12.00 -13.28
C MET A 293 -7.23 -11.97 -13.14
N PRO A 294 -6.57 -13.10 -12.86
CA PRO A 294 -5.11 -13.19 -12.86
C PRO A 294 -4.52 -12.91 -14.25
N ALA A 295 -3.43 -12.15 -14.33
CA ALA A 295 -2.69 -11.89 -15.57
C ALA A 295 -1.18 -11.71 -15.33
N VAL A 296 -0.34 -11.99 -16.32
CA VAL A 296 1.10 -11.69 -16.26
C VAL A 296 1.35 -10.31 -16.88
N TRP A 297 2.23 -9.50 -16.29
CA TRP A 297 2.68 -8.26 -16.90
C TRP A 297 3.34 -8.48 -18.27
N GLY A 298 2.90 -7.71 -19.28
CA GLY A 298 3.45 -7.78 -20.64
C GLY A 298 2.92 -8.91 -21.52
N GLN A 299 2.01 -9.77 -21.03
CA GLN A 299 1.30 -10.75 -21.86
C GLN A 299 -0.14 -10.26 -22.09
N ARG A 300 -0.37 -9.51 -23.19
CA ARG A 300 -1.69 -9.30 -23.79
C ARG A 300 -1.73 -9.98 -25.15
#